data_AF-G0QE67-F1
#
_entry.id   AF-G0QE67-F1
#
_cell.length_a   1.000
_cell.length_b   1.000
_cell.length_c   1.000
_cell.angle_alpha   90.00
_cell.angle_beta   90.00
_cell.angle_gamma   90.00
#
_symmetry.space_group_name_H-M   'P 1'
#
loop_
_entity.id
_entity.type
_entity.pdbx_description
1 polymer ?
#
loop_
_entity_poly.entity_id
_entity_poly.type
_entity_poly.pdbx_seq_one_letter_code
_entity_poly.pdbx_strand_id
1 'polypeptide(L)'
;GQFDGLYIDKDSNVVLADIKTSNQREAPYKKHKLQLTAYKHALRIDVDILEVIIIHPDSEKWKISHHTDWDESIDELWTEFRQLRQEMGDIEDRMKQIAEDGVDDG
;
A
#
# COMPACT_ATOMS: atom_id res chain seq x y z
N GLY A 1 -2.38 8.22 -6.58
CA GLY A 1 -2.89 6.85 -6.35
C GLY A 1 -4.23 6.91 -5.64
N GLN A 2 -4.90 5.77 -5.48
CA GLN A 2 -6.20 5.64 -4.82
C GLN A 2 -6.07 4.67 -3.64
N PHE A 3 -6.52 5.08 -2.46
CA PHE A 3 -6.63 4.21 -1.28
C PHE A 3 -8.04 3.64 -1.16
N ASP A 4 -8.19 2.54 -0.44
CA ASP A 4 -9.46 1.81 -0.36
C ASP A 4 -10.41 2.38 0.71
N GLY A 5 -9.86 2.85 1.84
CA GLY A 5 -10.68 3.40 2.93
C GLY A 5 -10.00 4.47 3.76
N LEU A 6 -10.78 5.46 4.21
CA LEU A 6 -10.40 6.47 5.19
C LEU A 6 -11.60 6.69 6.12
N TYR A 7 -11.47 6.41 7.42
CA TYR A 7 -12.57 6.49 8.38
C TYR A 7 -12.08 6.87 9.77
N ILE A 8 -13.04 7.16 10.67
CA ILE A 8 -12.77 7.37 12.11
C ILE A 8 -13.22 6.10 12.84
N ASP A 9 -12.34 5.51 13.64
CA ASP A 9 -12.67 4.33 14.44
C ASP A 9 -13.42 4.68 15.74
N LYS A 10 -13.78 3.65 16.52
CA LYS A 10 -14.49 3.80 17.79
C LYS A 10 -13.70 4.58 18.86
N ASP A 11 -12.38 4.65 18.71
CA ASP A 11 -11.44 5.30 19.62
C ASP A 11 -11.06 6.71 19.11
N SER A 12 -11.77 7.20 18.08
CA SER A 12 -11.57 8.50 17.42
C SER A 12 -10.26 8.65 16.64
N ASN A 13 -9.61 7.54 16.27
CA ASN A 13 -8.43 7.58 15.41
C ASN A 13 -8.85 7.76 13.95
N VAL A 14 -8.13 8.61 13.20
CA VAL A 14 -8.21 8.66 11.74
C VAL A 14 -7.43 7.48 11.17
N VAL A 15 -8.15 6.54 10.56
CA VAL A 15 -7.60 5.29 10.01
C VAL A 15 -7.54 5.35 8.49
N LEU A 16 -6.36 5.15 7.93
CA LEU A 16 -6.15 4.92 6.50
C LEU A 16 -6.00 3.42 6.26
N ALA A 17 -6.95 2.85 5.52
CA ALA A 17 -7.05 1.41 5.32
C ALA A 17 -6.86 1.00 3.85
N ASP A 18 -6.29 -0.17 3.68
CA ASP A 18 -6.09 -0.84 2.40
C ASP A 18 -6.59 -2.29 2.51
N ILE A 19 -7.45 -2.69 1.57
CA ILE A 19 -8.14 -3.98 1.60
C ILE A 19 -7.44 -4.93 0.64
N LYS A 20 -7.05 -6.10 1.13
CA LYS A 20 -6.34 -7.10 0.36
C LYS A 20 -6.99 -8.46 0.51
N THR A 21 -7.04 -9.20 -0.58
CA THR A 21 -7.42 -10.62 -0.55
C THR A 21 -6.16 -11.48 -0.51
N SER A 22 -6.09 -12.41 0.43
CA SER A 22 -4.99 -13.38 0.47
C SER A 22 -5.43 -14.65 1.19
N ASN A 23 -4.96 -15.81 0.74
CA ASN A 23 -5.10 -17.07 1.47
C ASN A 23 -3.87 -17.39 2.34
N GLN A 24 -2.85 -16.54 2.30
CA GLN A 24 -1.59 -16.75 2.97
C GLN A 24 -1.60 -16.16 4.38
N ARG A 25 -0.98 -16.87 5.32
CA ARG A 25 -0.97 -16.50 6.75
C ARG A 25 -0.03 -15.34 7.04
N GLU A 26 1.03 -15.21 6.25
CA GLU A 26 2.05 -14.17 6.39
C GLU A 26 1.61 -12.79 5.89
N ALA A 27 0.40 -12.66 5.35
CA ALA A 27 -0.16 -11.36 5.00
C ALA A 27 -0.42 -10.50 6.28
N PRO A 28 -0.23 -9.17 6.22
CA PRO A 28 0.07 -8.38 5.03
C PRO A 28 1.55 -8.44 4.60
N TYR A 29 1.80 -8.42 3.29
CA TYR A 29 3.15 -8.33 2.73
C TYR A 29 3.72 -6.92 2.86
N LYS A 30 5.05 -6.82 2.89
CA LYS A 30 5.78 -5.54 2.94
C LYS A 30 5.33 -4.53 1.89
N LYS A 31 5.02 -4.96 0.66
CA LYS A 31 4.48 -4.09 -0.40
C LYS A 31 3.16 -3.40 -0.03
N HIS A 32 2.30 -4.03 0.78
CA HIS A 32 1.04 -3.42 1.23
C HIS A 32 1.33 -2.32 2.28
N LYS A 33 2.29 -2.59 3.17
CA LYS A 33 2.78 -1.61 4.16
C LYS A 33 3.40 -0.37 3.48
N LEU A 34 4.23 -0.60 2.46
CA LEU A 34 4.81 0.46 1.62
C LEU A 34 3.73 1.28 0.89
N GLN A 35 2.70 0.62 0.34
CA GLN A 35 1.58 1.30 -0.33
C GLN A 35 0.84 2.26 0.62
N LEU A 36 0.45 1.80 1.82
CA LEU A 36 -0.21 2.65 2.82
C LEU A 36 0.68 3.79 3.29
N THR A 37 1.97 3.53 3.49
CA THR A 37 2.93 4.55 3.89
C THR A 37 3.05 5.64 2.82
N ALA A 38 3.10 5.26 1.54
CA ALA A 38 3.08 6.22 0.45
C ALA A 38 1.81 7.07 0.42
N TYR A 39 0.65 6.47 0.68
CA TYR A 39 -0.61 7.23 0.78
C TYR A 39 -0.64 8.18 1.98
N LYS A 40 -0.17 7.75 3.15
CA LYS A 40 -0.05 8.61 4.35
C LYS A 40 0.73 9.89 4.03
N HIS A 41 1.89 9.75 3.37
CA HIS A 41 2.73 10.89 3.01
C HIS A 41 2.19 11.74 1.85
N ALA A 42 1.29 11.20 1.02
CA ALA A 42 0.64 11.95 -0.04
C ALA A 42 -0.59 12.74 0.45
N LEU A 43 -1.21 12.32 1.55
CA LEU A 43 -2.38 12.98 2.12
C LEU A 43 -1.98 14.22 2.93
N ARG A 44 -2.90 15.19 2.98
CA ARG A 44 -2.79 16.41 3.81
C ARG A 44 -3.61 16.32 5.11
N ILE A 45 -3.92 15.09 5.52
CA ILE A 45 -4.72 14.79 6.70
C ILE A 45 -3.81 14.03 7.65
N ASP A 46 -3.85 14.37 8.93
CA ASP A 46 -3.16 13.62 9.96
C ASP A 46 -3.84 12.27 10.15
N VAL A 47 -3.15 11.21 9.73
CA VAL A 47 -3.60 9.83 9.87
C VAL A 47 -2.92 9.24 11.09
N ASP A 48 -3.72 8.74 12.03
CA ASP A 48 -3.25 8.13 13.26
C ASP A 48 -2.86 6.67 13.05
N ILE A 49 -3.70 5.91 12.35
CA ILE A 49 -3.52 4.47 12.14
C ILE A 49 -3.45 4.13 10.65
N LEU A 50 -2.41 3.39 10.26
CA LEU A 50 -2.41 2.63 9.00
C LEU A 50 -2.87 1.20 9.27
N GLU A 51 -3.80 0.72 8.45
CA GLU A 51 -4.47 -0.57 8.62
C GLU A 51 -4.50 -1.36 7.31
N VAL A 52 -4.10 -2.63 7.34
CA VAL A 52 -4.39 -3.57 6.24
C VAL A 52 -5.47 -4.53 6.68
N ILE A 53 -6.56 -4.57 5.92
CA ILE A 53 -7.65 -5.53 6.11
C ILE A 53 -7.43 -6.68 5.13
N ILE A 54 -7.08 -7.85 5.65
CA ILE A 54 -6.85 -9.05 4.86
C ILE A 54 -8.11 -9.92 4.89
N ILE A 55 -8.77 -10.07 3.74
CA ILE A 55 -9.92 -10.95 3.57
C ILE A 55 -9.43 -12.31 3.05
N HIS A 56 -9.80 -13.39 3.75
CA HIS A 56 -9.57 -14.78 3.38
C HIS A 56 -10.85 -15.34 2.73
N PRO A 57 -11.03 -15.21 1.41
CA PRO A 57 -12.31 -15.48 0.74
C PRO A 57 -12.80 -16.92 0.98
N ASP A 58 -11.89 -17.89 0.97
CA ASP A 58 -12.23 -19.32 1.09
C ASP A 58 -12.73 -19.70 2.49
N SER A 59 -12.37 -18.92 3.51
CA SER A 59 -12.69 -19.22 4.90
C SER A 59 -13.72 -18.26 5.52
N GLU A 60 -14.19 -17.28 4.74
CA GLU A 60 -15.09 -16.20 5.19
C GLU A 60 -14.57 -15.47 6.45
N LYS A 61 -13.25 -15.38 6.59
CA LYS A 61 -12.58 -14.70 7.71
C LYS A 61 -11.83 -13.48 7.21
N TRP A 62 -11.61 -12.54 8.11
CA TRP A 62 -10.66 -11.45 7.88
C TRP A 62 -9.70 -11.31 9.05
N LYS A 63 -8.55 -10.72 8.76
CA LYS A 63 -7.53 -10.30 9.72
C LYS A 63 -7.30 -8.82 9.52
N ILE A 64 -7.15 -8.10 10.63
CA ILE A 64 -6.75 -6.70 10.64
C ILE A 64 -5.30 -6.64 11.09
N SER A 65 -4.50 -5.79 10.46
CA SER A 65 -3.11 -5.54 10.84
C SER A 65 -2.84 -4.06 10.86
N HIS A 66 -2.47 -3.53 12.03
CA HIS A 66 -2.13 -2.13 12.18
C HIS A 66 -0.62 -1.95 12.09
N HIS A 67 -0.18 -0.75 11.69
CA HIS A 67 1.25 -0.42 11.68
C HIS A 67 1.96 -0.55 13.03
N THR A 68 1.22 -0.48 14.14
CA THR A 68 1.75 -0.72 15.49
C THR A 68 2.18 -2.18 15.71
N ASP A 69 1.70 -3.10 14.86
CA ASP A 69 2.00 -4.53 14.93
C ASP A 69 3.06 -4.96 13.89
N TRP A 70 3.60 -4.02 13.10
CA TRP A 70 4.56 -4.32 12.06
C TRP A 70 5.99 -4.31 12.61
N ASP A 71 6.83 -5.18 12.06
CA ASP A 71 8.26 -5.20 12.40
C ASP A 71 8.97 -3.92 11.94
N GLU A 72 8.53 -3.31 10.84
CA GLU A 72 9.06 -2.06 10.31
C GLU A 72 8.27 -0.84 10.81
N SER A 73 9.00 0.22 11.13
CA SER A 73 8.42 1.54 11.39
C SER A 73 7.93 2.23 10.10
N ILE A 74 7.01 3.18 10.24
CA ILE A 74 6.54 4.00 9.11
C ILE A 74 7.70 4.76 8.45
N ASP A 75 8.66 5.27 9.22
CA ASP A 75 9.79 6.03 8.68
C ASP A 75 10.76 5.17 7.87
N GLU A 76 10.99 3.92 8.29
CA GLU A 76 11.77 2.93 7.53
C GLU A 76 11.06 2.60 6.21
N LEU A 77 9.76 2.31 6.27
CA LEU A 77 8.93 2.04 5.09
C LEU A 77 8.91 3.24 4.13
N TRP A 78 8.85 4.46 4.65
CA TRP A 78 8.88 5.66 3.82
C TRP A 78 10.23 5.87 3.14
N THR A 79 11.31 5.64 3.88
CA THR A 79 12.67 5.72 3.33
C THR A 79 12.86 4.72 2.21
N GLU A 80 12.44 3.47 2.42
CA GLU A 80 12.49 2.43 1.39
C GLU A 80 11.61 2.76 0.18
N PHE A 81 10.38 3.24 0.39
CA PHE A 81 9.52 3.66 -0.71
C PHE A 81 10.18 4.74 -1.59
N ARG A 82 10.81 5.75 -0.97
CA ARG A 82 11.53 6.79 -1.70
C ARG A 82 12.72 6.24 -2.47
N GLN A 83 13.48 5.34 -1.87
CA GLN A 83 14.62 4.69 -2.54
C GLN A 83 14.14 3.89 -3.76
N LEU A 84 13.12 3.05 -3.60
CA LEU A 84 12.51 2.31 -4.71
C LEU A 84 12.05 3.25 -5.82
N ARG A 85 11.43 4.39 -5.46
CA ARG A 85 10.99 5.36 -6.47
C ARG A 85 12.15 6.06 -7.18
N GLN A 86 13.28 6.30 -6.50
CA GLN A 86 14.48 6.84 -7.12
C GLN A 86 15.14 5.81 -8.06
N GLU A 87 15.26 4.57 -7.63
CA GLU A 87 15.84 3.46 -8.41
C GLU A 87 15.04 3.15 -9.67
N MET A 88 13.72 3.40 -9.62
CA MET A 88 12.84 3.32 -10.78
C MET A 88 13.27 4.27 -11.92
N GLY A 89 13.99 5.37 -11.66
CA GLY A 89 14.42 6.31 -12.70
C GLY A 89 13.26 6.84 -13.57
N ASP A 90 13.58 7.23 -14.82
CA ASP A 90 12.59 7.60 -15.85
C ASP A 90 11.93 6.36 -16.45
N ILE A 91 11.14 5.66 -15.62
CA ILE A 91 10.21 4.64 -16.10
C ILE A 91 9.18 5.21 -17.08
N GLU A 92 8.92 6.53 -17.06
CA GLU A 92 8.08 7.18 -18.06
C GLU A 92 8.65 7.04 -19.48
N ASP A 93 9.95 7.24 -19.65
CA ASP A 93 10.58 7.09 -20.97
C ASP A 93 10.60 5.62 -21.42
N ARG A 94 10.84 4.68 -20.50
CA ARG A 94 10.75 3.24 -20.80
C ARG A 94 9.32 2.79 -21.10
N MET A 95 8.32 3.32 -20.41
CA MET A 95 6.91 2.99 -20.68
C MET A 95 6.38 3.65 -21.94
N LYS A 96 6.84 4.86 -22.28
CA LYS A 96 6.59 5.47 -23.60
C LYS A 96 7.19 4.61 -24.70
N GLN A 97 8.43 4.18 -24.54
CA GLN A 97 9.10 3.34 -25.54
C GLN A 97 8.38 1.98 -25.71
N ILE A 98 7.94 1.34 -24.62
CA ILE A 98 7.14 0.10 -24.71
C ILE A 98 5.76 0.35 -25.35
N ALA A 99 5.12 1.48 -25.09
CA ALA A 99 3.84 1.84 -25.71
C ALA A 99 3.99 2.20 -27.19
N GLU A 100 5.13 2.76 -27.60
CA GLU A 100 5.49 3.03 -29.00
C GLU A 100 5.86 1.73 -29.74
N ASP A 101 6.57 0.82 -29.08
CA ASP A 101 7.01 -0.47 -29.64
C ASP A 101 5.89 -1.55 -29.64
N GLY A 102 4.85 -1.38 -28.81
CA GLY A 102 3.76 -2.33 -28.63
C GLY A 102 2.54 -2.14 -29.55
N VAL A 103 2.70 -1.41 -30.66
CA VAL A 103 1.66 -1.20 -31.69
C VAL A 103 2.12 -1.82 -33.01
N ASP A 104 2.44 -3.12 -33.03
CA ASP A 104 2.50 -3.89 -34.27
C ASP A 104 2.31 -5.40 -34.01
N ASP A 105 1.14 -5.73 -33.48
CA ASP A 105 0.64 -7.10 -33.41
C ASP A 105 -0.30 -7.26 -34.63
N GLY A 106 0.28 -7.44 -35.82
CA GLY A 106 -0.43 -7.45 -37.11
C GLY A 106 -1.66 -8.36 -37.22
#